data_AF-A0A850DDH0-F1
#
_entry.id   AF-A0A850DDH0-F1
#
_cell.length_a   1.000
_cell.length_b   1.000
_cell.length_c   1.000
_cell.angle_alpha   90.00
_cell.angle_beta   90.00
_cell.angle_gamma   90.00
#
_symmetry.space_group_name_H-M   'P 1'
#
loop_
_entity.id
_entity.type
_entity.pdbx_description
1 polymer ?
#
loop_
_entity_poly.entity_id
_entity_poly.type
_entity_poly.pdbx_seq_one_letter_code
_entity_poly.pdbx_strand_id
1 'polypeptide(L)'
;MATVLRTLLSQRHIHSHAAFLSEYDRCARVLDAGLVGGGPTKTQYYRWLSGALRTNPRGHHCRVLEAMFPGRTVAQLLATDAQAVDADVAGLVRRFYADLWNRSDDAAADELLDADFVYEGADDECCGRHDWADYRDRIRSAIPDFHIELRDLLIDGERAAARVRCTGHRPSGVLGRERPVDITAAAFFTTGGGLLTLCRAVGGPDVPLRRRTSWTPPIIKLSEPRNDPDPALAAWYDGQEGTLSLVRGP
;
A
#
# COMPACT_ATOMS: atom_id res chain seq x y z
N MET A 1 8.30 -19.15 -2.51
CA MET A 1 6.90 -18.65 -2.58
C MET A 1 6.17 -19.46 -3.63
N ALA A 2 4.95 -19.91 -3.31
CA ALA A 2 4.11 -20.65 -4.25
C ALA A 2 3.24 -19.67 -5.05
N THR A 3 2.74 -20.10 -6.20
CA THR A 3 1.65 -19.39 -6.89
C THR A 3 0.30 -19.87 -6.42
N VAL A 4 -0.71 -19.02 -6.55
CA VAL A 4 -2.11 -19.37 -6.26
C VAL A 4 -2.53 -20.64 -7.01
N LEU A 5 -2.10 -20.78 -8.27
CA LEU A 5 -2.32 -21.98 -9.08
C LEU A 5 -1.77 -23.24 -8.40
N ARG A 6 -0.55 -23.20 -7.84
CA ARG A 6 0.03 -24.35 -7.12
C ARG A 6 -0.82 -24.73 -5.90
N THR A 7 -1.27 -23.73 -5.15
CA THR A 7 -2.11 -23.92 -3.96
C THR A 7 -3.45 -24.57 -4.34
N LEU A 8 -4.14 -24.05 -5.35
CA LEU A 8 -5.43 -24.58 -5.82
C LEU A 8 -5.32 -25.99 -6.41
N LEU A 9 -4.26 -26.28 -7.17
CA LEU A 9 -4.00 -27.62 -7.69
C LEU A 9 -3.80 -28.62 -6.54
N SER A 10 -3.09 -28.21 -5.49
CA SER A 10 -2.88 -29.06 -4.31
C SER A 10 -4.17 -29.34 -3.57
N GLN A 11 -5.07 -28.34 -3.42
CA GLN A 11 -6.41 -28.51 -2.85
C GLN A 11 -7.31 -29.44 -3.67
N ARG A 12 -7.14 -29.47 -5.01
CA ARG A 12 -7.86 -30.38 -5.91
C ARG A 12 -7.16 -31.75 -6.08
N HIS A 13 -6.13 -32.04 -5.27
CA HIS A 13 -5.33 -33.27 -5.34
C HIS A 13 -4.61 -33.52 -6.69
N ILE A 14 -4.31 -32.44 -7.42
CA ILE A 14 -3.58 -32.49 -8.69
C ILE A 14 -2.10 -32.22 -8.41
N HIS A 15 -1.35 -33.28 -8.16
CA HIS A 15 0.07 -33.17 -7.73
C HIS A 15 1.10 -33.43 -8.86
N SER A 16 0.67 -33.94 -10.01
CA SER A 16 1.56 -34.30 -11.12
C SER A 16 1.22 -33.55 -12.41
N HIS A 17 2.22 -33.36 -13.28
CA HIS A 17 2.02 -32.76 -14.60
C HIS A 17 1.03 -33.57 -15.46
N ALA A 18 1.06 -34.91 -15.37
CA ALA A 18 0.12 -35.77 -16.10
C ALA A 18 -1.34 -35.62 -15.60
N ALA A 19 -1.53 -35.52 -14.28
CA ALA A 19 -2.85 -35.25 -13.71
C ALA A 19 -3.36 -33.86 -14.13
N PHE A 20 -2.47 -32.86 -14.13
CA PHE A 20 -2.79 -31.52 -14.62
C PHE A 20 -3.22 -31.53 -16.10
N LEU A 21 -2.48 -32.22 -16.97
CA LEU A 21 -2.84 -32.32 -18.39
C LEU A 21 -4.19 -33.00 -18.60
N SER A 22 -4.52 -34.02 -17.79
CA SER A 22 -5.81 -34.70 -17.87
C SER A 22 -6.98 -33.76 -17.52
N GLU A 23 -6.81 -32.89 -16.53
CA GLU A 23 -7.78 -31.85 -16.19
C GLU A 23 -7.85 -30.77 -17.26
N TYR A 24 -6.70 -30.33 -17.75
CA TYR A 24 -6.56 -29.34 -18.82
C TYR A 24 -7.32 -29.79 -20.07
N ASP A 25 -7.10 -31.03 -20.52
CA ASP A 25 -7.76 -31.60 -21.69
C ASP A 25 -9.27 -31.78 -21.48
N ARG A 26 -9.72 -32.02 -20.24
CA ARG A 26 -11.15 -32.06 -19.92
C ARG A 26 -11.80 -30.70 -20.14
N CYS A 27 -11.20 -29.63 -19.63
CA CYS A 27 -11.69 -28.27 -19.83
C CYS A 27 -11.54 -27.82 -21.28
N ALA A 28 -10.42 -28.13 -21.94
CA ALA A 28 -10.17 -27.83 -23.33
C ALA A 28 -11.26 -28.42 -24.23
N ARG A 29 -11.65 -29.68 -24.01
CA ARG A 29 -12.72 -30.35 -24.78
C ARG A 29 -14.06 -29.62 -24.74
N VAL A 30 -14.39 -28.97 -23.62
CA VAL A 30 -15.62 -28.19 -23.46
C VAL A 30 -15.53 -26.84 -24.20
N LEU A 31 -14.35 -26.23 -24.22
CA LEU A 31 -14.13 -24.93 -24.84
C LEU A 31 -13.95 -25.00 -26.36
N ASP A 32 -13.07 -25.89 -26.82
CA ASP A 32 -12.70 -26.11 -28.21
C ASP A 32 -11.95 -27.45 -28.33
N ALA A 33 -12.53 -28.41 -29.07
CA ALA A 33 -11.95 -29.73 -29.27
C ALA A 33 -10.53 -29.69 -29.89
N GLY A 34 -10.20 -28.63 -30.65
CA GLY A 34 -8.87 -28.44 -31.23
C GLY A 34 -7.77 -28.10 -30.21
N LEU A 35 -8.14 -27.77 -28.96
CA LEU A 35 -7.18 -27.50 -27.88
C LEU A 35 -6.76 -28.75 -27.09
N VAL A 36 -7.45 -29.88 -27.28
CA VAL A 36 -7.14 -31.14 -26.59
C VAL A 36 -5.76 -31.65 -27.02
N GLY A 37 -4.91 -32.01 -26.07
CA GLY A 37 -3.52 -32.38 -26.31
C GLY A 37 -2.57 -31.19 -26.52
N GLY A 38 -3.10 -29.96 -26.55
CA GLY A 38 -2.35 -28.70 -26.64
C GLY A 38 -1.90 -28.14 -25.30
N GLY A 39 -1.87 -28.96 -24.24
CA GLY A 39 -1.48 -28.54 -22.90
C GLY A 39 -0.02 -28.07 -22.77
N PRO A 40 0.34 -27.40 -21.67
CA PRO A 40 1.70 -26.89 -21.47
C PRO A 40 2.72 -28.02 -21.38
N THR A 41 3.91 -27.78 -21.93
CA THR A 41 5.08 -28.63 -21.68
C THR A 41 5.42 -28.69 -20.19
N LYS A 42 6.13 -29.74 -19.76
CA LYS A 42 6.55 -29.92 -18.36
C LYS A 42 7.32 -28.70 -17.82
N THR A 43 8.17 -28.10 -18.64
CA THR A 43 8.91 -26.88 -18.31
C THR A 43 8.01 -25.66 -18.13
N GLN A 44 7.03 -25.46 -19.03
CA GLN A 44 6.06 -24.37 -18.89
C GLN A 44 5.21 -24.54 -17.63
N TYR A 45 4.75 -25.76 -17.36
CA TYR A 45 4.00 -26.11 -16.17
C TYR A 45 4.75 -25.73 -14.88
N TYR A 46 5.98 -26.22 -14.69
CA TYR A 46 6.74 -25.89 -13.48
C TYR A 46 7.10 -24.40 -13.38
N ARG A 47 7.29 -23.71 -14.51
CA ARG A 47 7.48 -22.26 -14.53
C ARG A 47 6.23 -21.50 -14.05
N TRP A 48 5.03 -21.95 -14.44
CA TRP A 48 3.77 -21.37 -13.96
C TRP A 48 3.59 -21.58 -12.45
N LEU A 49 4.03 -22.72 -11.92
CA LEU A 49 3.93 -23.02 -10.50
C LEU A 49 4.98 -22.34 -9.63
N SER A 50 6.05 -21.79 -10.20
CA SER A 50 7.12 -21.11 -9.46
C SER A 50 6.95 -19.59 -9.40
N GLY A 51 6.00 -19.02 -10.17
CA GLY A 51 5.80 -17.57 -10.26
C GLY A 51 6.86 -16.85 -11.09
N ALA A 52 7.73 -17.59 -11.79
CA ALA A 52 8.82 -17.03 -12.60
C ALA A 52 8.37 -16.62 -14.01
N LEU A 53 7.22 -15.96 -14.13
CA LEU A 53 6.69 -15.49 -15.40
C LEU A 53 6.91 -13.99 -15.56
N ARG A 54 7.55 -13.61 -16.66
CA ARG A 54 7.70 -12.20 -17.08
C ARG A 54 6.52 -11.71 -17.91
N THR A 55 5.81 -12.64 -18.56
CA THR A 55 4.68 -12.37 -19.45
C THR A 55 3.62 -13.45 -19.28
N ASN A 56 2.36 -13.10 -19.59
CA ASN A 56 1.27 -14.04 -19.55
C ASN A 56 1.46 -15.19 -20.57
N PRO A 57 0.92 -16.38 -20.28
CA PRO A 57 0.85 -17.47 -21.25
C PRO A 57 0.13 -17.06 -22.54
N ARG A 58 0.27 -17.88 -23.59
CA ARG A 58 -0.48 -17.71 -24.83
C ARG A 58 -1.99 -17.75 -24.55
N GLY A 59 -2.78 -17.00 -25.33
CA GLY A 59 -4.21 -16.79 -25.07
C GLY A 59 -5.06 -18.06 -24.93
N HIS A 60 -4.74 -19.15 -25.62
CA HIS A 60 -5.46 -20.42 -25.42
C HIS A 60 -5.20 -21.04 -24.04
N HIS A 61 -3.98 -20.95 -23.51
CA HIS A 61 -3.68 -21.37 -22.14
C HIS A 61 -4.44 -20.50 -21.14
N CYS A 62 -4.55 -19.19 -21.41
CA CYS A 62 -5.33 -18.31 -20.55
C CYS A 62 -6.79 -18.75 -20.45
N ARG A 63 -7.45 -18.98 -21.60
CA ARG A 63 -8.86 -19.43 -21.63
C ARG A 63 -9.07 -20.74 -20.88
N VAL A 64 -8.20 -21.73 -21.10
CA VAL A 64 -8.36 -23.04 -20.44
C VAL A 64 -8.11 -22.92 -18.94
N LEU A 65 -7.12 -22.14 -18.50
CA LEU A 65 -6.85 -21.92 -17.07
C LEU A 65 -8.01 -21.22 -16.37
N GLU A 66 -8.61 -20.19 -16.98
CA GLU A 66 -9.78 -19.49 -16.41
C GLU A 66 -11.02 -20.39 -16.39
N ALA A 67 -11.17 -21.30 -17.35
CA ALA A 67 -12.23 -22.31 -17.32
C ALA A 67 -11.99 -23.41 -16.28
N MET A 68 -10.72 -23.78 -16.01
CA MET A 68 -10.36 -24.74 -14.96
C MET A 68 -10.63 -24.18 -13.55
N PHE A 69 -10.57 -22.86 -13.37
CA PHE A 69 -10.77 -22.15 -12.11
C PHE A 69 -11.73 -20.97 -12.28
N PRO A 70 -13.05 -21.24 -12.36
CA PRO A 70 -14.05 -20.19 -12.54
C PRO A 70 -13.94 -19.09 -11.48
N GLY A 71 -14.10 -17.84 -11.90
CA GLY A 71 -14.03 -16.67 -11.02
C GLY A 71 -12.60 -16.16 -10.73
N ARG A 72 -11.56 -16.79 -11.28
CA ARG A 72 -10.18 -16.29 -11.20
C ARG A 72 -9.61 -16.02 -12.58
N THR A 73 -8.91 -14.88 -12.72
CA THR A 73 -8.16 -14.55 -13.94
C THR A 73 -6.82 -15.28 -13.96
N VAL A 74 -6.22 -15.43 -15.14
CA VAL A 74 -4.87 -16.00 -15.25
C VAL A 74 -3.81 -15.19 -14.51
N ALA A 75 -3.96 -13.87 -14.45
CA ALA A 75 -3.07 -13.03 -13.65
C ALA A 75 -3.12 -13.40 -12.16
N GLN A 76 -4.32 -13.61 -11.60
CA GLN A 76 -4.50 -14.04 -10.21
C GLN A 76 -3.98 -15.47 -9.97
N LEU A 77 -4.22 -16.39 -10.90
CA LEU A 77 -3.74 -17.78 -10.78
C LEU A 77 -2.20 -17.85 -10.77
N LEU A 78 -1.55 -17.01 -11.57
CA LEU A 78 -0.10 -17.03 -11.75
C LEU A 78 0.65 -16.08 -10.80
N ALA A 79 -0.06 -15.24 -10.06
CA ALA A 79 0.51 -14.45 -8.97
C ALA A 79 1.09 -15.38 -7.89
N THR A 80 2.21 -14.98 -7.30
CA THR A 80 2.68 -15.58 -6.04
C THR A 80 1.78 -15.15 -4.90
N ASP A 81 1.81 -15.92 -3.81
CA ASP A 81 1.05 -15.58 -2.61
C ASP A 81 1.37 -14.16 -2.10
N ALA A 82 2.62 -13.70 -2.20
CA ALA A 82 2.98 -12.31 -1.89
C ALA A 82 2.27 -11.30 -2.80
N GLN A 83 2.28 -11.51 -4.12
CA GLN A 83 1.64 -10.58 -5.05
C GLN A 83 0.11 -10.60 -4.93
N ALA A 84 -0.46 -11.73 -4.51
CA ALA A 84 -1.88 -11.82 -4.19
C ALA A 84 -2.21 -11.01 -2.92
N VAL A 85 -1.44 -11.19 -1.85
CA VAL A 85 -1.57 -10.39 -0.62
C VAL A 85 -1.39 -8.90 -0.93
N ASP A 86 -0.35 -8.55 -1.70
CA ASP A 86 -0.11 -7.15 -2.08
C ASP A 86 -1.30 -6.57 -2.84
N ALA A 87 -1.92 -7.33 -3.76
CA ALA A 87 -3.10 -6.90 -4.49
C ALA A 87 -4.33 -6.71 -3.58
N ASP A 88 -4.51 -7.58 -2.59
CA ASP A 88 -5.59 -7.51 -1.61
C ASP A 88 -5.42 -6.28 -0.69
N VAL A 89 -4.21 -6.08 -0.14
CA VAL A 89 -3.87 -4.88 0.66
C VAL A 89 -4.05 -3.61 -0.18
N ALA A 90 -3.67 -3.64 -1.45
CA ALA A 90 -3.90 -2.50 -2.34
C ALA A 90 -5.39 -2.19 -2.53
N GLY A 91 -6.21 -3.23 -2.62
CA GLY A 91 -7.67 -3.12 -2.69
C GLY A 91 -8.24 -2.46 -1.44
N LEU A 92 -7.82 -2.92 -0.26
CA LEU A 92 -8.24 -2.36 1.02
C LEU A 92 -7.91 -0.88 1.15
N VAL A 93 -6.66 -0.48 0.89
CA VAL A 93 -6.23 0.93 1.01
C VAL A 93 -6.95 1.83 0.00
N ARG A 94 -7.17 1.37 -1.23
CA ARG A 94 -7.92 2.14 -2.22
C ARG A 94 -9.37 2.34 -1.79
N ARG A 95 -10.03 1.30 -1.30
CA ARG A 95 -11.41 1.38 -0.80
C ARG A 95 -11.50 2.19 0.49
N PHE A 96 -10.49 2.17 1.36
CA PHE A 96 -10.42 3.03 2.53
C PHE A 96 -10.54 4.53 2.15
N TYR A 97 -9.80 4.97 1.13
CA TYR A 97 -9.93 6.35 0.66
C TYR A 97 -11.20 6.60 -0.16
N ALA A 98 -11.54 5.72 -1.10
CA ALA A 98 -12.65 5.94 -2.01
C ALA A 98 -14.03 5.77 -1.34
N ASP A 99 -14.19 4.73 -0.54
CA ASP A 99 -15.47 4.31 0.02
C ASP A 99 -15.66 4.98 1.38
N LEU A 100 -14.66 4.87 2.26
CA LEU A 100 -14.81 5.34 3.64
C LEU A 100 -14.57 6.85 3.77
N TRP A 101 -13.50 7.41 3.21
CA TRP A 101 -13.23 8.85 3.28
C TRP A 101 -14.09 9.67 2.31
N ASN A 102 -14.06 9.35 1.02
CA ASN A 102 -14.65 10.19 -0.02
C ASN A 102 -16.18 10.01 -0.13
N ARG A 103 -16.68 8.76 -0.14
CA ARG A 103 -18.13 8.49 -0.21
C ARG A 103 -18.82 8.45 1.16
N SER A 104 -18.06 8.30 2.24
CA SER A 104 -18.61 8.13 3.60
C SER A 104 -19.60 6.96 3.69
N ASP A 105 -19.22 5.84 3.08
CA ASP A 105 -20.02 4.62 3.07
C ASP A 105 -19.77 3.82 4.36
N ASP A 106 -20.69 3.94 5.32
CA ASP A 106 -20.58 3.25 6.61
C ASP A 106 -20.73 1.73 6.50
N ALA A 107 -21.48 1.24 5.49
CA ALA A 107 -21.62 -0.20 5.27
C ALA A 107 -20.29 -0.84 4.84
N ALA A 108 -19.46 -0.09 4.11
CA ALA A 108 -18.13 -0.54 3.72
C ALA A 108 -17.15 -0.64 4.91
N ALA A 109 -17.42 0.02 6.05
CA ALA A 109 -16.53 -0.03 7.21
C ALA A 109 -16.42 -1.46 7.77
N ASP A 110 -17.52 -2.21 7.76
CA ASP A 110 -17.56 -3.57 8.29
C ASP A 110 -16.77 -4.57 7.44
N GLU A 111 -16.64 -4.30 6.14
CA GLU A 111 -15.89 -5.11 5.19
C GLU A 111 -14.40 -4.78 5.13
N LEU A 112 -14.01 -3.56 5.54
CA LEU A 112 -12.68 -3.01 5.30
C LEU A 112 -11.85 -2.89 6.57
N LEU A 113 -12.48 -2.60 7.71
CA LEU A 113 -11.81 -2.32 8.97
C LEU A 113 -11.98 -3.50 9.91
N ASP A 114 -10.94 -3.86 10.65
CA ASP A 114 -11.05 -4.75 11.80
C ASP A 114 -11.98 -4.13 12.87
N ALA A 115 -12.58 -4.97 13.72
CA ALA A 115 -13.45 -4.48 14.80
C ALA A 115 -12.67 -3.59 15.78
N ASP A 116 -11.40 -3.92 16.03
CA ASP A 116 -10.48 -3.20 16.90
C ASP A 116 -9.53 -2.29 16.10
N PHE A 117 -9.95 -1.83 14.92
CA PHE A 117 -9.13 -0.98 14.03
C PHE A 117 -8.64 0.28 14.76
N VAL A 118 -7.34 0.53 14.71
CA VAL A 118 -6.74 1.73 15.31
C VAL A 118 -6.38 2.74 14.22
N TYR A 119 -6.87 3.97 14.38
CA TYR A 119 -6.48 5.10 13.55
C TYR A 119 -5.71 6.11 14.37
N GLU A 120 -4.46 6.36 14.01
CA GLU A 120 -3.59 7.36 14.62
C GLU A 120 -3.47 8.56 13.68
N GLY A 121 -4.19 9.63 13.97
CA GLY A 121 -4.08 10.92 13.31
C GLY A 121 -3.03 11.82 13.96
N ALA A 122 -2.87 13.04 13.42
CA ALA A 122 -1.88 13.99 13.95
C ALA A 122 -2.15 14.41 15.42
N ASP A 123 -3.42 14.47 15.81
CA ASP A 123 -3.85 14.98 17.13
C ASP A 123 -4.82 14.06 17.88
N ASP A 124 -5.22 12.93 17.28
CA ASP A 124 -6.24 12.03 17.82
C ASP A 124 -5.90 10.57 17.51
N GLU A 125 -6.19 9.70 18.47
CA GLU A 125 -6.21 8.24 18.29
C GLU A 125 -7.66 7.78 18.37
N CYS A 126 -8.12 7.03 17.39
CA CYS A 126 -9.46 6.45 17.35
C CYS A 126 -9.33 4.93 17.43
N CYS A 127 -10.14 4.31 18.30
CA CYS A 127 -10.16 2.87 18.48
C CYS A 127 -11.51 2.30 18.04
N GLY A 128 -11.48 1.39 17.09
CA GLY A 128 -12.65 0.76 16.50
C GLY A 128 -13.34 1.61 15.44
N ARG A 129 -14.30 0.96 14.76
CA ARG A 129 -15.00 1.50 13.58
C ARG A 129 -15.82 2.75 13.89
N HIS A 130 -16.44 2.79 15.07
CA HIS A 130 -17.33 3.89 15.47
C HIS A 130 -16.55 5.18 15.75
N ASP A 131 -15.52 5.11 16.59
CA ASP A 131 -14.66 6.26 16.91
C ASP A 131 -14.02 6.85 15.65
N TRP A 132 -13.62 5.97 14.72
CA TRP A 132 -13.09 6.38 13.42
C TRP A 132 -14.14 7.08 12.55
N ALA A 133 -15.37 6.56 12.47
CA ALA A 133 -16.45 7.19 11.71
C ALA A 133 -16.81 8.58 12.28
N ASP A 134 -16.88 8.69 13.60
CA ASP A 134 -17.09 9.98 14.27
C ASP A 134 -15.97 10.97 13.95
N TYR A 135 -14.71 10.51 13.90
CA TYR A 135 -13.57 11.35 13.49
C TYR A 135 -13.70 11.83 12.04
N ARG A 136 -14.03 10.92 11.11
CA ARG A 136 -14.27 11.27 9.70
C ARG A 136 -15.37 12.33 9.58
N ASP A 137 -16.48 12.15 10.29
CA ASP A 137 -17.63 13.05 10.21
C ASP A 137 -17.32 14.43 10.78
N ARG A 138 -16.47 14.52 11.82
CA ARG A 138 -15.93 15.80 12.30
C ARG A 138 -15.11 16.52 11.23
N ILE A 139 -14.22 15.80 10.52
CA ILE A 139 -13.42 16.39 9.44
C ILE A 139 -14.33 16.87 8.29
N ARG A 140 -15.31 16.06 7.88
CA ARG A 140 -16.27 16.43 6.83
C ARG A 140 -17.18 17.59 7.23
N SER A 141 -17.57 17.69 8.50
CA SER A 141 -18.32 18.85 8.98
C SER A 141 -17.48 20.14 8.92
N ALA A 142 -16.16 20.05 9.12
CA ALA A 142 -15.26 21.19 9.02
C ALA A 142 -14.88 21.54 7.57
N ILE A 143 -14.87 20.56 6.67
CA ILE A 143 -14.53 20.68 5.25
C ILE A 143 -15.54 19.84 4.45
N PRO A 144 -16.71 20.39 4.07
CA PRO A 144 -17.82 19.61 3.47
C PRO A 144 -17.48 18.93 2.14
N ASP A 145 -16.60 19.54 1.36
CA ASP A 145 -16.11 19.04 0.07
C ASP A 145 -14.72 18.37 0.20
N PHE A 146 -14.37 17.91 1.41
CA PHE A 146 -13.11 17.22 1.64
C PHE A 146 -12.96 16.00 0.74
N HIS A 147 -11.82 15.94 0.05
CA HIS A 147 -11.51 14.88 -0.88
C HIS A 147 -10.06 14.44 -0.69
N ILE A 148 -9.84 13.12 -0.68
CA ILE A 148 -8.51 12.53 -0.64
C ILE A 148 -8.24 11.79 -1.95
N GLU A 149 -7.15 12.17 -2.61
CA GLU A 149 -6.62 11.49 -3.79
C GLU A 149 -5.38 10.68 -3.43
N LEU A 150 -5.42 9.38 -3.69
CA LEU A 150 -4.26 8.49 -3.54
C LEU A 150 -3.26 8.76 -4.67
N ARG A 151 -2.04 9.21 -4.31
CA ARG A 151 -0.97 9.54 -5.27
C ARG A 151 -0.02 8.36 -5.48
N ASP A 152 0.44 7.77 -4.39
CA ASP A 152 1.36 6.63 -4.42
C ASP A 152 0.95 5.60 -3.38
N LEU A 153 1.24 4.34 -3.68
CA LEU A 153 1.01 3.22 -2.79
C LEU A 153 2.16 2.24 -2.91
N LEU A 154 2.85 2.01 -1.79
CA LEU A 154 3.89 1.02 -1.61
C LEU A 154 3.35 -0.08 -0.70
N ILE A 155 3.63 -1.33 -1.02
CA ILE A 155 3.13 -2.48 -0.28
C ILE A 155 4.30 -3.42 -0.01
N ASP A 156 4.32 -3.92 1.22
CA ASP A 156 5.30 -4.89 1.70
C ASP A 156 4.54 -5.93 2.54
N GLY A 157 3.98 -6.92 1.86
CA GLY A 157 3.13 -7.95 2.48
C GLY A 157 1.90 -7.33 3.12
N GLU A 158 1.76 -7.50 4.44
CA GLU A 158 0.61 -7.01 5.22
C GLU A 158 0.73 -5.53 5.63
N ARG A 159 1.71 -4.80 5.10
CA ARG A 159 1.92 -3.38 5.38
C ARG A 159 1.85 -2.57 4.10
N ALA A 160 1.34 -1.35 4.21
CA ALA A 160 1.35 -0.41 3.09
C ALA A 160 1.71 1.01 3.54
N ALA A 161 2.34 1.76 2.64
CA ALA A 161 2.56 3.20 2.78
C ALA A 161 1.90 3.92 1.61
N ALA A 162 1.04 4.88 1.92
CA ALA A 162 0.34 5.70 0.94
C ALA A 162 0.83 7.14 1.01
N ARG A 163 1.03 7.76 -0.14
CA ARG A 163 1.09 9.22 -0.27
C ARG A 163 -0.23 9.70 -0.83
N VAL A 164 -0.84 10.70 -0.20
CA VAL A 164 -2.15 11.22 -0.59
C VAL A 164 -2.14 12.74 -0.68
N ARG A 165 -3.02 13.28 -1.52
CA ARG A 165 -3.32 14.71 -1.58
C ARG A 165 -4.72 14.92 -1.02
N CYS A 166 -4.83 15.78 -0.02
CA CYS A 166 -6.09 16.14 0.61
C CYS A 166 -6.49 17.54 0.14
N THR A 167 -7.71 17.69 -0.36
CA THR A 167 -8.26 18.95 -0.87
C THR A 167 -9.61 19.28 -0.26
N GLY A 168 -9.97 20.57 -0.22
CA GLY A 168 -11.32 21.02 0.13
C GLY A 168 -11.36 22.50 0.48
N HIS A 169 -12.50 23.00 0.92
CA HIS A 169 -12.73 24.39 1.28
C HIS A 169 -13.25 24.49 2.71
N ARG A 170 -12.50 25.19 3.55
CA ARG A 170 -12.98 25.51 4.91
C ARG A 170 -13.96 26.68 4.82
N PRO A 171 -15.15 26.56 5.42
CA PRO A 171 -16.02 27.70 5.64
C PRO A 171 -15.27 28.71 6.49
N SER A 172 -14.99 29.89 5.95
CA SER A 172 -14.72 31.05 6.80
C SER A 172 -16.06 31.50 7.39
N GLY A 173 -16.10 31.88 8.67
CA GLY A 173 -17.33 32.35 9.32
C GLY A 173 -18.01 33.52 8.62
N VAL A 174 -19.05 34.10 9.24
CA VAL A 174 -20.08 35.04 8.72
C VAL A 174 -19.63 36.17 7.76
N LEU A 175 -18.34 36.47 7.62
CA LEU A 175 -17.80 37.58 6.81
C LEU A 175 -16.59 37.23 5.90
N GLY A 176 -16.23 35.96 5.69
CA GLY A 176 -14.99 35.59 4.97
C GLY A 176 -15.15 34.89 3.62
N ARG A 177 -14.07 34.88 2.83
CA ARG A 177 -13.89 33.95 1.69
C ARG A 177 -13.45 32.57 2.17
N GLU A 178 -13.99 31.53 1.56
CA GLU A 178 -13.57 30.13 1.73
C GLU A 178 -12.04 30.02 1.68
N ARG A 179 -11.47 29.24 2.62
CA ARG A 179 -10.03 29.00 2.66
C ARG A 179 -9.74 27.63 2.05
N PRO A 180 -9.05 27.55 0.90
CA PRO A 180 -8.71 26.28 0.29
C PRO A 180 -7.74 25.50 1.19
N VAL A 181 -7.93 24.19 1.21
CA VAL A 181 -7.04 23.19 1.78
C VAL A 181 -6.46 22.43 0.60
N ASP A 182 -5.14 22.34 0.55
CA ASP A 182 -4.39 21.52 -0.40
C ASP A 182 -3.11 21.08 0.29
N ILE A 183 -3.10 19.84 0.78
CA ILE A 183 -2.05 19.31 1.64
C ILE A 183 -1.65 17.93 1.13
N THR A 184 -0.35 17.64 1.16
CA THR A 184 0.15 16.28 0.93
C THR A 184 0.39 15.60 2.27
N ALA A 185 -0.22 14.43 2.44
CA ALA A 185 -0.09 13.60 3.64
C ALA A 185 0.49 12.22 3.27
N ALA A 186 0.98 11.52 4.29
CA ALA A 186 1.36 10.12 4.19
C ALA A 186 0.53 9.30 5.19
N ALA A 187 0.26 8.04 4.86
CA ALA A 187 -0.37 7.11 5.80
C ALA A 187 0.28 5.73 5.73
N PHE A 188 0.45 5.11 6.88
CA PHE A 188 1.01 3.77 7.03
C PHE A 188 -0.08 2.82 7.52
N PHE A 189 -0.28 1.72 6.82
CA PHE A 189 -1.32 0.75 7.08
C PHE A 189 -0.72 -0.58 7.52
N THR A 190 -1.42 -1.27 8.42
CA THR A 190 -1.23 -2.70 8.69
C THR A 190 -2.54 -3.43 8.43
N THR A 191 -2.44 -4.64 7.90
CA THR A 191 -3.58 -5.51 7.61
C THR A 191 -3.45 -6.82 8.38
N GLY A 192 -4.57 -7.46 8.69
CA GLY A 192 -4.62 -8.79 9.28
C GLY A 192 -5.95 -9.46 8.95
N GLY A 193 -5.93 -10.75 8.63
CA GLY A 193 -7.16 -11.50 8.33
C GLY A 193 -7.96 -10.97 7.13
N GLY A 194 -7.32 -10.21 6.22
CA GLY A 194 -8.00 -9.56 5.09
C GLY A 194 -8.67 -8.22 5.42
N LEU A 195 -8.41 -7.65 6.59
CA LEU A 195 -8.95 -6.35 7.05
C LEU A 195 -7.82 -5.37 7.40
N LEU A 196 -8.12 -4.07 7.40
CA LEU A 196 -7.22 -3.04 7.95
C LEU A 196 -7.28 -3.07 9.48
N THR A 197 -6.13 -3.19 10.14
CA THR A 197 -6.03 -3.22 11.61
C THR A 197 -5.45 -1.95 12.20
N LEU A 198 -4.57 -1.25 11.45
CA LEU A 198 -3.97 0.01 11.86
C LEU A 198 -3.85 0.95 10.67
N CYS A 199 -4.10 2.24 10.89
CA CYS A 199 -3.73 3.32 9.99
C CYS A 199 -3.08 4.46 10.78
N ARG A 200 -1.82 4.78 10.50
CA ARG A 200 -1.12 5.95 11.04
C ARG A 200 -0.99 7.02 9.96
N ALA A 201 -1.68 8.14 10.12
CA ALA A 201 -1.61 9.28 9.21
C ALA A 201 -0.61 10.34 9.69
N VAL A 202 0.15 10.91 8.76
CA VAL A 202 1.18 11.93 9.00
C VAL A 202 0.95 13.10 8.05
N GLY A 203 0.89 14.33 8.57
CA GLY A 203 0.72 15.53 7.75
C GLY A 203 -0.70 15.73 7.20
N GLY A 204 -1.72 15.20 7.89
CA GLY A 204 -3.13 15.44 7.57
C GLY A 204 -3.54 16.92 7.78
N PRO A 205 -4.78 17.30 7.41
CA PRO A 205 -5.27 18.65 7.65
C PRO A 205 -5.26 18.96 9.16
N ASP A 206 -4.55 20.01 9.54
CA ASP A 206 -4.62 20.60 10.87
C ASP A 206 -6.01 21.25 11.02
N VAL A 207 -6.92 20.46 11.55
CA VAL A 207 -8.22 20.91 12.04
C VAL A 207 -8.03 20.99 13.54
N PRO A 208 -8.10 22.19 14.17
CA PRO A 208 -8.05 22.29 15.62
C PRO A 208 -9.30 21.60 16.21
N LEU A 209 -9.17 20.30 16.44
CA LEU A 209 -10.08 19.49 17.22
C LEU A 209 -9.94 19.99 18.65
N ARG A 210 -11.06 20.31 19.32
CA ARG A 210 -11.03 20.88 20.68
C ARG A 210 -10.10 20.02 21.54
N ARG A 211 -8.98 20.63 21.95
CA ARG A 211 -7.91 19.98 22.71
C ARG A 211 -8.49 19.19 23.87
N ARG A 212 -8.08 17.94 23.99
CA ARG A 212 -7.84 17.34 25.30
C ARG A 212 -6.72 18.18 25.94
N THR A 213 -7.05 18.94 26.98
CA THR A 213 -6.11 19.78 27.74
C THR A 213 -5.04 18.91 28.39
N SER A 214 -3.93 18.69 27.70
CA SER A 214 -2.55 18.60 28.23
C SER A 214 -1.64 17.90 27.23
N TRP A 215 -1.26 18.59 26.15
CA TRP A 215 -0.01 18.23 25.48
C TRP A 215 0.63 19.47 24.86
N THR A 216 1.83 19.77 25.34
CA THR A 216 2.74 20.77 24.78
C THR A 216 3.80 19.97 24.04
N PRO A 217 3.91 20.08 22.70
CA PRO A 217 4.99 19.41 21.99
C PRO A 217 6.35 19.96 22.47
N PRO A 218 7.40 19.13 22.62
CA PRO A 218 8.74 19.67 22.75
C PRO A 218 9.09 20.40 21.45
N ILE A 219 9.48 21.68 21.58
CA ILE A 219 10.07 22.44 20.48
C ILE A 219 11.38 21.75 20.11
N ILE A 220 11.39 20.97 19.03
CA ILE A 220 12.65 20.60 18.38
C ILE A 220 13.16 21.88 17.71
N LYS A 221 13.98 22.64 18.43
CA LYS A 221 14.86 23.60 17.79
C LYS A 221 15.82 22.77 16.95
N LEU A 222 15.68 22.82 15.63
CA LEU A 222 16.79 22.53 14.73
C LEU A 222 17.88 23.56 15.07
N SER A 223 18.77 23.20 15.99
CA SER A 223 20.00 23.94 16.21
C SER A 223 20.86 23.76 14.96
N GLU A 224 21.19 24.88 14.32
CA GLU A 224 22.23 24.94 13.28
C GLU A 224 23.48 24.18 13.76
N PRO A 225 24.18 23.47 12.86
CA PRO A 225 25.35 22.69 13.26
C PRO A 225 26.41 23.63 13.84
N ARG A 226 26.70 23.46 15.13
CA ARG A 226 27.93 23.99 15.73
C ARG A 226 29.10 23.27 15.07
N ASN A 227 29.79 23.99 14.20
CA ASN A 227 31.08 23.59 13.68
C ASN A 227 32.12 23.78 14.78
N ASP A 228 32.26 22.78 15.65
CA ASP A 228 33.37 22.67 16.59
C ASP A 228 34.18 21.43 16.17
N PRO A 229 35.42 21.57 15.66
CA PRO A 229 36.20 20.42 15.24
C PRO A 229 36.67 19.62 16.46
N ASP A 230 36.36 18.32 16.46
CA ASP A 230 36.88 17.35 17.42
C ASP A 230 38.43 17.29 17.33
N PRO A 231 39.17 17.56 18.43
CA PRO A 231 40.64 17.52 18.43
C PRO A 231 41.23 16.12 18.16
N ALA A 232 40.42 15.05 18.14
CA ALA A 232 40.89 13.68 17.98
C ALA A 232 41.01 13.19 16.53
N LEU A 233 40.55 13.95 15.53
CA LEU A 233 40.61 13.56 14.10
C LEU A 233 41.68 14.31 13.27
N ALA A 234 42.43 15.23 13.87
CA ALA A 234 43.48 16.00 13.20
C ALA A 234 44.81 15.25 12.99
N ALA A 235 44.90 13.96 13.34
CA ALA A 235 46.15 13.20 13.34
C ALA A 235 46.40 12.32 12.08
N TRP A 236 45.57 12.43 11.03
CA TRP A 236 45.63 11.50 9.88
C TRP A 236 45.67 12.14 8.49
N TYR A 237 46.05 13.40 8.36
CA TYR A 237 46.39 14.00 7.06
C TYR A 237 47.50 15.06 7.20
N ASP A 238 48.73 14.58 7.38
CA ASP A 238 49.93 15.34 7.00
C ASP A 238 50.61 14.57 5.87
N GLY A 239 50.71 15.21 4.70
CA GLY A 239 51.20 14.53 3.51
C GLY A 239 50.94 15.26 2.20
N GLN A 240 51.78 16.26 1.94
CA GLN A 240 52.32 16.65 0.62
C GLN A 240 51.64 17.82 -0.14
N GLU A 241 52.45 18.89 -0.19
CA GLU A 241 52.76 19.76 -1.34
C GLU A 241 51.92 21.03 -1.60
N GLY A 242 52.60 22.18 -1.41
CA GLY A 242 52.89 23.01 -2.58
C GLY A 242 52.50 24.50 -2.58
N THR A 243 53.38 25.33 -1.99
CA THR A 243 53.89 26.62 -2.54
C THR A 243 53.02 27.90 -2.59
N LEU A 244 53.53 28.93 -1.89
CA LEU A 244 53.82 30.35 -2.31
C LEU A 244 53.49 31.33 -1.16
N SER A 245 54.44 31.73 -0.31
CA SER A 245 55.49 32.78 -0.49
C SER A 245 55.07 34.17 0.00
N LEU A 246 56.06 34.85 0.63
CA LEU A 246 56.19 36.30 0.96
C LEU A 246 55.52 36.72 2.31
N VAL A 247 56.17 37.38 3.28
CA VAL A 247 57.32 38.31 3.31
C VAL A 247 58.00 38.26 4.71
N ARG A 248 59.31 38.52 4.74
CA ARG A 248 60.19 38.65 5.92
C ARG A 248 60.04 39.97 6.70
N GLY A 249 60.38 39.91 7.99
CA GLY A 249 61.34 40.81 8.64
C GLY A 249 60.85 41.45 9.94
N PRO A 250 61.75 42.04 10.76
CA PRO A 250 63.21 41.93 10.84
C PRO A 250 63.70 40.92 11.89
#